data_AF-A0A976G0V3-F1
#
_entry.id   AF-A0A976G0V3-F1
#
_cell.length_a   1.000
_cell.length_b   1.000
_cell.length_c   1.000
_cell.angle_alpha   90.00
_cell.angle_beta   90.00
_cell.angle_gamma   90.00
#
_symmetry.space_group_name_H-M   'P 1'
#
loop_
_entity.id
_entity.type
_entity.pdbx_description
1 polymer ?
#
loop_
_entity_poly.entity_id
_entity_poly.type
_entity_poly.pdbx_seq_one_letter_code
_entity_poly.pdbx_strand_id
1 'polypeptide(L)'
;MARATLRVQEPDDPVRQDALPAGGHAGASQAAGCYIDVYHYPDGRIEPRANGAALPYTTYDRLSEVDQGAIVDNKRLGHVLQLAQYVQEKRDNTRSLSVPGTEGVPRKRGRPPGKKSQRSLGQNDMLEALQRLQEQPWPLNGTEN
;
A
#
# COMPACT_ATOMS: atom_id res chain seq x y z
N MET A 1 -15.00 8.17 19.23
CA MET A 1 -14.49 9.15 18.25
C MET A 1 -13.18 9.68 18.78
N ALA A 2 -12.13 9.70 17.97
CA ALA A 2 -10.82 10.21 18.37
C ALA A 2 -10.34 11.28 17.39
N ARG A 3 -9.66 12.32 17.91
CA ARG A 3 -9.16 13.46 17.15
C ARG A 3 -7.64 13.55 17.32
N ALA A 4 -6.92 13.74 16.23
CA ALA A 4 -5.49 14.02 16.23
C ALA A 4 -5.18 15.21 15.32
N THR A 5 -4.21 16.04 15.67
CA THR A 5 -3.78 17.18 14.85
C THR A 5 -2.46 16.82 14.16
N LEU A 6 -2.41 16.93 12.83
CA LEU A 6 -1.24 16.57 12.01
C LEU A 6 -0.75 17.81 11.24
N ARG A 7 0.57 17.99 11.11
CA ARG A 7 1.14 19.02 10.23
C ARG A 7 1.25 18.45 8.80
N VAL A 8 0.74 19.17 7.81
CA VAL A 8 0.93 18.80 6.40
C VAL A 8 2.32 19.25 5.95
N GLN A 9 3.19 18.29 5.65
CA GLN A 9 4.54 18.53 5.12
C GLN A 9 4.45 19.01 3.67
N GLU A 10 5.20 20.05 3.29
CA GLU A 10 5.40 20.41 1.88
C GLU A 10 5.95 19.20 1.10
N PRO A 11 5.49 18.96 -0.13
CA PRO A 11 6.22 18.08 -1.03
C PRO A 11 7.58 18.73 -1.33
N ASP A 12 8.68 18.04 -1.04
CA ASP A 12 10.03 18.50 -1.43
C ASP A 12 10.05 18.75 -2.95
N ASP A 13 10.25 20.00 -3.36
CA ASP A 13 10.36 20.41 -4.77
C ASP A 13 11.55 19.67 -5.42
N PRO A 14 11.32 18.76 -6.39
CA PRO A 14 12.43 18.23 -7.15
C PRO A 14 12.84 19.31 -8.16
N VAL A 15 13.99 19.95 -7.90
CA VAL A 15 14.73 20.77 -8.85
C VAL A 15 14.58 20.23 -10.28
N ARG A 16 13.81 20.90 -11.15
CA ARG A 16 14.00 20.87 -12.60
C ARG A 16 13.57 22.17 -13.26
N GLN A 17 14.53 22.71 -14.00
CA GLN A 17 14.38 23.72 -15.03
C GLN A 17 13.40 23.27 -16.11
N ASP A 18 12.84 24.26 -16.80
CA ASP A 18 12.05 24.20 -18.03
C ASP A 18 10.52 24.06 -17.88
N ALA A 19 9.89 25.23 -17.97
CA ALA A 19 8.46 25.47 -18.04
C ALA A 19 7.86 25.13 -19.42
N LEU A 20 6.62 24.63 -19.43
CA LEU A 20 5.57 24.88 -20.44
C LEU A 20 4.19 24.58 -19.82
N PRO A 21 3.18 25.48 -19.88
CA PRO A 21 1.93 25.35 -19.13
C PRO A 21 0.73 24.91 -19.99
N ALA A 22 -0.20 24.13 -19.39
CA ALA A 22 -1.65 24.33 -19.42
C ALA A 22 -2.41 23.02 -19.14
N GLY A 23 -3.21 23.00 -18.08
CA GLY A 23 -4.11 21.90 -17.72
C GLY A 23 -4.49 21.96 -16.26
N GLY A 24 -5.40 22.86 -15.88
CA GLY A 24 -5.81 23.08 -14.51
C GLY A 24 -6.58 21.91 -13.91
N HIS A 25 -5.99 21.25 -12.92
CA HIS A 25 -6.73 20.57 -11.85
C HIS A 25 -6.53 21.40 -10.58
N ALA A 26 -7.43 22.36 -10.36
CA ALA A 26 -7.53 23.08 -9.10
C ALA A 26 -8.02 22.11 -8.01
N GLY A 27 -7.07 21.45 -7.35
CA GLY A 27 -7.37 20.59 -6.21
C GLY A 27 -6.09 20.20 -5.50
N ALA A 28 -5.97 20.62 -4.24
CA ALA A 28 -5.01 20.14 -3.24
C ALA A 28 -3.64 20.86 -3.07
N SER A 29 -3.53 22.17 -3.35
CA SER A 29 -2.28 22.93 -3.06
C SER A 29 -2.40 23.99 -1.94
N GLN A 30 -3.50 24.05 -1.19
CA GLN A 30 -3.73 25.11 -0.18
C GLN A 30 -3.47 24.70 1.29
N ALA A 31 -3.08 23.45 1.56
CA ALA A 31 -2.88 22.97 2.93
C ALA A 31 -1.40 22.80 3.33
N ALA A 32 -0.45 23.03 2.42
CA ALA A 32 0.97 22.89 2.70
C ALA A 32 1.39 23.91 3.78
N GLY A 33 2.02 23.42 4.86
CA GLY A 33 2.41 24.25 6.01
C GLY A 33 1.35 24.46 7.08
N CYS A 34 0.10 24.00 6.88
CA CYS A 34 -0.98 24.12 7.85
C CYS A 34 -1.18 22.84 8.69
N TYR A 35 -1.75 23.01 9.89
CA TYR A 35 -2.20 21.90 10.73
C TYR A 35 -3.61 21.46 10.30
N ILE A 36 -3.82 20.16 10.19
CA ILE A 36 -5.11 19.53 9.91
C ILE A 36 -5.57 18.71 11.11
N ASP A 37 -6.88 18.66 11.33
CA ASP A 37 -7.50 17.74 12.29
C ASP A 37 -7.91 16.45 11.57
N VAL A 38 -7.54 15.30 12.13
CA VAL A 38 -7.92 13.98 11.63
C VAL A 38 -8.89 13.36 12.62
N TYR A 39 -10.10 13.08 12.14
CA TYR A 39 -11.15 12.42 12.92
C TYR A 39 -11.20 10.93 12.58
N HIS A 40 -11.19 10.10 13.61
CA HIS A 40 -11.38 8.65 13.51
C HIS A 40 -12.73 8.25 14.10
N TYR A 41 -13.58 7.72 13.24
CA TYR A 41 -14.90 7.20 13.58
C TYR A 41 -14.83 5.70 13.88
N PRO A 42 -15.75 5.16 14.70
CA PRO A 42 -15.75 3.74 15.09
C PRO A 42 -16.01 2.79 13.91
N ASP A 43 -16.60 3.28 12.82
CA ASP A 43 -16.80 2.54 11.56
C ASP A 43 -15.52 2.45 10.70
N GLY A 44 -14.40 3.03 11.17
CA GLY A 44 -13.12 3.02 10.47
C GLY A 44 -12.96 4.16 9.47
N ARG A 45 -13.95 5.05 9.33
CA ARG A 45 -13.82 6.23 8.47
C ARG A 45 -12.82 7.22 9.08
N ILE A 46 -12.01 7.80 8.20
CA ILE A 46 -11.04 8.83 8.52
C ILE A 46 -11.47 10.10 7.80
N GLU A 47 -11.61 11.19 8.53
CA GLU A 47 -12.02 12.48 7.97
C GLU A 47 -10.97 13.55 8.28
N PRO A 48 -10.12 13.92 7.30
CA PRO A 48 -9.20 15.04 7.43
C PRO A 48 -9.97 16.36 7.28
N ARG A 49 -9.72 17.31 8.18
CA ARG A 49 -10.30 18.66 8.17
C ARG A 49 -9.23 19.74 8.28
N ALA A 50 -9.37 20.82 7.52
CA ALA A 50 -8.59 22.05 7.70
C ALA A 50 -9.55 23.18 8.13
N ASN A 51 -9.21 23.91 9.19
CA ASN A 51 -10.04 25.01 9.72
C ASN A 51 -11.52 24.61 9.94
N GLY A 52 -11.76 23.36 10.34
CA GLY A 52 -13.11 22.82 10.55
C GLY A 52 -13.84 22.31 9.30
N ALA A 53 -13.32 22.53 8.10
CA ALA A 53 -13.90 22.04 6.83
C ALA A 53 -13.24 20.73 6.38
N ALA A 54 -14.03 19.78 5.88
CA ALA A 54 -13.53 18.50 5.37
C ALA A 54 -12.70 18.70 4.09
N LEU A 55 -11.53 18.07 4.04
CA LEU A 55 -10.68 18.07 2.86
C LEU A 55 -11.06 16.91 1.92
N PRO A 56 -11.02 17.11 0.60
CA PRO A 56 -11.06 16.00 -0.33
C PRO A 56 -9.83 15.11 -0.10
N TYR A 57 -10.06 13.80 0.00
CA TYR A 57 -8.98 12.83 0.19
C TYR A 57 -9.28 11.55 -0.58
N THR A 58 -8.21 10.85 -0.93
CA THR A 58 -8.27 9.48 -1.45
C THR A 58 -7.41 8.61 -0.55
N THR A 59 -7.92 7.45 -0.17
CA THR A 59 -7.14 6.48 0.60
C THR A 59 -6.09 5.84 -0.32
N TYR A 60 -4.81 6.01 0.03
CA TYR A 60 -3.72 5.35 -0.67
C TYR A 60 -3.32 4.06 0.05
N ASP A 61 -3.63 2.91 -0.57
CA ASP A 61 -3.17 1.61 -0.09
C ASP A 61 -1.76 1.31 -0.62
N ARG A 62 -0.81 1.05 0.30
CA ARG A 62 0.59 0.76 -0.04
C ARG A 62 0.86 -0.73 -0.22
N LEU A 63 -0.13 -1.59 0.04
CA LEU A 63 -0.02 -3.04 -0.09
C LEU A 63 -0.79 -3.52 -1.33
N SER A 64 -0.31 -3.12 -2.51
CA SER A 64 -0.81 -3.72 -3.76
C SER A 64 -0.58 -5.23 -3.75
N GLU A 65 -1.55 -5.96 -4.28
CA GLU A 65 -1.54 -7.41 -4.44
C GLU A 65 -1.60 -7.77 -5.93
N VAL A 66 -0.88 -8.82 -6.34
CA VAL A 66 -0.99 -9.35 -7.70
C VAL A 66 -2.21 -10.27 -7.76
N ASP A 67 -3.16 -9.90 -8.61
CA ASP A 67 -4.34 -10.71 -8.88
C ASP A 67 -4.00 -11.93 -9.75
N GLN A 68 -4.62 -13.07 -9.43
CA GLN A 68 -4.47 -14.31 -10.20
C GLN A 68 -5.02 -14.15 -11.62
N GLY A 69 -6.10 -13.39 -11.80
CA GLY A 69 -6.64 -13.08 -13.13
C GLY A 69 -5.63 -12.34 -14.00
N ALA A 70 -4.99 -11.31 -13.44
CA ALA A 70 -3.94 -10.56 -14.14
C ALA A 70 -2.73 -11.44 -14.59
N ILE A 71 -2.39 -12.49 -13.84
CA ILE A 71 -1.34 -13.45 -14.22
C ILE A 71 -1.76 -14.26 -15.46
N VAL A 72 -2.99 -14.79 -15.44
CA VAL A 72 -3.51 -15.66 -16.51
C VAL A 72 -3.83 -14.87 -17.77
N ASP A 73 -4.41 -13.69 -17.63
CA ASP A 73 -4.87 -12.86 -18.76
C ASP A 73 -3.71 -12.18 -19.49
N ASN A 74 -2.55 -12.00 -18.84
CA ASN A 74 -1.42 -11.29 -19.42
C ASN A 74 -0.37 -12.21 -20.07
N LYS A 75 -0.49 -12.38 -21.39
CA LYS A 75 0.40 -13.25 -22.19
C LYS A 75 1.90 -12.93 -22.06
N ARG A 76 2.27 -11.65 -21.91
CA ARG A 76 3.69 -11.24 -21.89
C ARG A 76 4.25 -11.11 -20.48
N LEU A 77 3.40 -10.73 -19.52
CA LEU A 77 3.81 -10.44 -18.15
C LEU A 77 3.45 -11.55 -17.17
N GLY A 78 2.71 -12.60 -17.56
CA GLY A 78 2.28 -13.67 -16.66
C GLY A 78 3.39 -14.23 -15.78
N HIS A 79 4.56 -14.56 -16.35
CA HIS A 79 5.71 -15.06 -15.59
C HIS A 79 6.28 -14.03 -14.59
N VAL A 80 6.32 -12.75 -14.97
CA VAL A 80 6.81 -11.68 -14.09
C VAL A 80 5.81 -11.41 -12.97
N LEU A 81 4.52 -11.47 -13.26
CA LEU A 81 3.45 -11.33 -12.27
C LEU A 81 3.43 -12.52 -11.31
N GLN A 82 3.66 -13.74 -11.81
CA GLN A 82 3.81 -14.95 -10.98
C GLN A 82 5.02 -14.84 -10.04
N LEU A 83 6.15 -14.36 -10.54
CA LEU A 83 7.33 -14.07 -9.72
C LEU A 83 7.02 -13.05 -8.62
N ALA A 84 6.36 -11.94 -8.99
CA ALA A 84 5.96 -10.91 -8.04
C ALA A 84 5.00 -11.46 -6.96
N GLN A 85 4.07 -12.33 -7.34
CA GLN A 85 3.16 -13.01 -6.41
C GLN A 85 3.93 -13.88 -5.39
N TYR A 86 4.92 -14.66 -5.82
CA TYR A 86 5.76 -15.45 -4.91
C TYR A 86 6.56 -14.60 -3.93
N VAL A 87 7.07 -13.45 -4.38
CA VAL A 87 7.78 -12.51 -3.49
C VAL A 87 6.81 -11.86 -2.51
N GLN A 88 5.59 -11.50 -2.95
CA GLN A 88 4.55 -10.94 -2.09
C GLN A 88 4.04 -11.94 -1.05
N GLU A 89 4.02 -13.25 -1.36
CA GLU A 89 3.61 -14.29 -0.40
C GLU A 89 4.46 -14.24 0.87
N LYS A 90 5.74 -13.89 0.78
CA LYS A 90 6.63 -13.77 1.95
C LYS A 90 6.43 -12.47 2.72
N ARG A 91 5.74 -11.50 2.16
CA ARG A 91 5.49 -10.20 2.79
C ARG A 91 4.47 -10.31 3.91
N ASP A 92 4.74 -9.60 4.98
CA ASP A 92 3.78 -9.31 6.03
C ASP A 92 2.80 -8.25 5.53
N ASN A 93 1.57 -8.67 5.26
CA ASN A 93 0.45 -7.80 4.90
C ASN A 93 -0.37 -7.35 6.13
N THR A 94 0.16 -7.53 7.36
CA THR A 94 -0.51 -7.04 8.57
C THR A 94 -0.64 -5.53 8.50
N ARG A 95 -1.86 -5.05 8.30
CA ARG A 95 -2.16 -3.63 8.29
C ARG A 95 -2.00 -3.10 9.72
N SER A 96 -1.18 -2.06 9.87
CA SER A 96 -1.17 -1.27 11.09
C SER A 96 -2.56 -0.70 11.28
N LEU A 97 -3.28 -1.16 12.30
CA LEU A 97 -4.54 -0.53 12.72
C LEU A 97 -4.18 0.84 13.28
N SER A 98 -4.18 1.88 12.44
CA SER A 98 -3.97 3.27 12.83
C SER A 98 -5.21 3.87 13.51
N VAL A 99 -5.97 3.04 14.21
CA VAL A 99 -7.11 3.47 15.01
C VAL A 99 -6.60 3.67 16.43
N PRO A 100 -6.94 4.77 17.12
CA PRO A 100 -6.71 4.90 18.54
C PRO A 100 -7.36 3.72 19.24
N GLY A 101 -6.53 2.82 19.79
CA GLY A 101 -7.03 1.55 20.30
C GLY A 101 -8.06 1.79 21.39
N THR A 102 -9.18 1.07 21.33
CA THR A 102 -10.06 0.86 22.48
C THR A 102 -9.22 0.33 23.64
N GLU A 103 -9.38 0.94 24.82
CA GLU A 103 -8.75 0.52 26.07
C GLU A 103 -8.90 -1.01 26.24
N GLY A 104 -7.78 -1.72 26.45
CA GLY A 104 -7.79 -3.12 26.88
C GLY A 104 -7.37 -4.21 25.88
N VAL A 105 -7.19 -3.94 24.58
CA VAL A 105 -6.70 -4.97 23.62
C VAL A 105 -5.25 -4.70 23.22
N PRO A 106 -4.30 -5.64 23.46
CA PRO A 106 -2.91 -5.47 23.04
C PRO A 106 -2.83 -5.28 21.51
N ARG A 107 -2.31 -4.12 21.09
CA ARG A 107 -2.27 -3.65 19.68
C ARG A 107 -1.30 -4.42 18.79
N LYS A 108 -0.46 -5.28 19.36
CA LYS A 108 0.54 -6.03 18.61
C LYS A 108 0.01 -7.44 18.34
N ARG A 109 -0.69 -7.60 17.22
CA ARG A 109 -0.62 -8.89 16.54
C ARG A 109 0.83 -9.01 16.08
N GLY A 110 1.58 -9.93 16.69
CA GLY A 110 2.94 -10.24 16.24
C GLY A 110 2.91 -10.55 14.75
N ARG A 111 4.03 -10.32 14.06
CA ARG A 111 4.15 -10.69 12.65
C ARG A 111 3.76 -12.17 12.48
N PRO A 112 2.95 -12.53 11.48
CA PRO A 112 2.64 -13.93 11.23
C PRO A 112 3.94 -14.74 11.06
N PRO A 113 4.02 -15.95 11.61
CA PRO A 113 5.23 -16.77 11.51
C PRO A 113 5.62 -16.97 10.03
N GLY A 114 6.90 -16.84 9.72
CA GLY A 114 7.44 -16.99 8.37
C GLY A 114 7.25 -15.79 7.43
N LYS A 115 6.49 -14.76 7.81
CA LYS A 115 6.38 -13.52 7.00
C LYS A 115 7.53 -12.55 7.31
N LYS A 116 7.82 -11.66 6.37
CA LYS A 116 8.87 -10.64 6.43
C LYS A 116 8.29 -9.24 6.27
N SER A 117 8.86 -8.23 6.92
CA SER A 117 8.50 -6.84 6.63
C SER A 117 8.84 -6.49 5.19
N GLN A 118 8.09 -5.58 4.58
CA GLN A 118 8.39 -5.04 3.24
C GLN A 118 9.86 -4.59 3.10
N ARG A 119 10.46 -4.01 4.16
CA ARG A 119 11.86 -3.54 4.14
C ARG A 119 12.89 -4.66 4.25
N SER A 120 12.48 -5.84 4.71
CA SER A 120 13.37 -7.01 4.86
C SER A 120 13.28 -7.99 3.71
N LEU A 121 12.39 -7.75 2.72
CA LEU A 121 12.41 -8.50 1.47
C LEU A 121 13.65 -8.12 0.68
N GLY A 122 14.36 -9.11 0.17
CA GLY A 122 15.63 -8.88 -0.51
C GLY A 122 15.93 -9.87 -1.63
N GLN A 123 17.19 -9.88 -2.07
CA GLN A 123 17.65 -10.68 -3.20
C GLN A 123 17.41 -12.19 -3.00
N ASN A 124 17.58 -12.71 -1.79
CA ASN A 124 17.32 -14.13 -1.51
C ASN A 124 15.85 -14.51 -1.73
N ASP A 125 14.92 -13.59 -1.45
CA ASP A 125 13.50 -13.82 -1.69
C ASP A 125 13.17 -13.85 -3.18
N MET A 126 13.85 -12.99 -3.97
CA MET A 126 13.77 -13.00 -5.43
C MET A 126 14.34 -14.29 -6.02
N LEU A 127 15.49 -14.76 -5.52
CA LEU A 127 16.14 -15.99 -6.00
C LEU A 127 15.29 -17.23 -5.71
N GLU A 128 14.74 -17.35 -4.51
CA GLU A 128 13.84 -18.45 -4.17
C GLU A 128 12.56 -18.41 -5.02
N ALA A 129 12.02 -17.21 -5.28
CA ALA A 129 10.86 -17.06 -6.16
C ALA A 129 11.18 -17.44 -7.62
N LEU A 130 12.38 -17.11 -8.12
CA LEU A 130 12.85 -17.54 -9.43
C LEU A 130 13.03 -19.05 -9.51
N GLN A 131 13.63 -19.66 -8.49
CA GLN A 131 13.79 -21.10 -8.43
C GLN A 131 12.43 -21.82 -8.44
N ARG A 132 11.49 -21.35 -7.62
CA ARG A 132 10.12 -21.88 -7.59
C ARG A 132 9.39 -21.71 -8.93
N LEU A 133 9.63 -20.62 -9.64
CA LEU A 133 9.09 -20.40 -10.99
C LEU A 133 9.67 -21.38 -12.02
N GLN A 134 10.95 -21.74 -11.90
CA GLN A 134 11.60 -22.73 -12.78
C GLN A 134 11.14 -24.16 -12.51
N GLU A 135 10.82 -24.49 -11.25
CA GLU A 135 10.35 -25.81 -10.83
C GLU A 135 8.88 -26.07 -11.19
N GLN A 136 8.14 -25.05 -11.64
CA GLN A 136 6.74 -25.16 -12.09
C GLN A 136 6.65 -25.07 -13.63
N PRO A 137 6.77 -26.19 -14.36
CA PRO A 137 6.50 -26.20 -15.79
C PRO A 137 5.00 -26.01 -16.05
N TRP A 138 4.65 -25.18 -17.03
CA TRP A 138 3.29 -25.11 -17.55
C TRP A 138 2.92 -26.44 -18.25
N PRO A 139 1.72 -27.01 -18.06
CA PRO A 139 0.57 -26.43 -17.34
C PRO A 139 0.54 -26.78 -15.85
N LEU A 140 -0.08 -25.88 -15.08
CA LEU A 140 -0.58 -26.15 -13.72
C LEU A 140 -1.28 -27.51 -13.73
N ASN A 141 -0.81 -28.46 -12.91
CA ASN A 141 -1.40 -29.80 -12.81
C ASN A 141 -2.93 -29.71 -12.80
N GLY A 142 -3.54 -30.11 -13.92
CA GLY A 142 -4.95 -30.39 -13.99
C GLY A 142 -5.21 -31.55 -13.05
N THR A 143 -5.87 -31.26 -11.93
CA THR A 143 -6.44 -32.32 -11.11
C THR A 143 -7.55 -32.96 -11.93
N GLU A 144 -7.26 -34.15 -12.46
CA GLU A 144 -8.26 -35.14 -12.84
C GLU A 144 -9.16 -35.42 -11.62
N ASN A 145 -10.41 -34.94 -11.67
CA ASN A 145 -11.65 -35.61 -11.26
C ASN A 145 -12.86 -34.70 -11.50
#